data_AF-A0A957VKF0-F1
#
_entry.id   AF-A0A957VKF0-F1
#
_cell.length_a   1.000
_cell.length_b   1.000
_cell.length_c   1.000
_cell.angle_alpha   90.00
_cell.angle_beta   90.00
_cell.angle_gamma   90.00
#
_symmetry.space_group_name_H-M   'P 1'
#
loop_
_entity.id
_entity.type
_entity.pdbx_description
1 polymer ?
#
loop_
_entity_poly.entity_id
_entity_poly.type
_entity_poly.pdbx_seq_one_letter_code
_entity_poly.pdbx_strand_id
1 'polypeptide(L)'
;MNERIQLIALAALLHDIGKFMLRAAVSGKFIWSERENQHEFGYKHAMLTDTFVDEYVPSQWRATVRALAGRHHRPRTDDERIIQEADHLSAGERDDGHRQEDDSPRTKHPQQLQSIFCQVQADGVTAPDARYLPLQPLQMQREAIFPAAPLQGDTVWRKYATLWDEFAGQMAQLRNAHEGTGNLAVYLENVLLLLQRYTWCIPSAYYGSVPDISLYDHSRMTAALAVALADRDEDNAGGNDAPVAQVIGADISGVQDFIYTITSRGATASLRGRSFYVQMLTEVVARFLMRELELPITSLIYVGGGNVLLLGRPGEQARLDQVRRKLSTVLLRHHRGDLYVAIGQASVRRDDLAAGRFNEPLAQLHRKLAQAKQQRFAELGDAMAELFAPVGYMGNEEQLCQVCGMEDAGCIEDPDTGVRKCPQCRAFEELGDQLRKARFLMLTRTVPDSEVQTDQLSGTWRDVFQALEYTVEVAEDVHELAPDPTMQRTILALADDAFADLTPTAAQAVGRHL
;
A
#
# COMPACT_ATOMS: atom_id res chain seq x y z
N MET A 1 -9.44 14.02 -4.59
CA MET A 1 -9.87 13.03 -3.59
C MET A 1 -10.81 13.69 -2.59
N ASN A 2 -12.02 13.15 -2.48
CA ASN A 2 -13.11 13.63 -1.64
C ASN A 2 -12.80 13.39 -0.14
N GLU A 3 -12.98 14.43 0.69
CA GLU A 3 -12.75 14.34 2.14
C GLU A 3 -13.65 13.30 2.82
N ARG A 4 -14.92 13.15 2.38
CA ARG A 4 -15.83 12.11 2.90
C ARG A 4 -15.25 10.72 2.74
N ILE A 5 -14.71 10.39 1.55
CA ILE A 5 -14.13 9.08 1.26
C ILE A 5 -12.91 8.82 2.14
N GLN A 6 -12.07 9.82 2.38
CA GLN A 6 -10.92 9.70 3.27
C GLN A 6 -11.33 9.50 4.73
N LEU A 7 -12.40 10.18 5.19
CA LEU A 7 -12.94 9.99 6.54
C LEU A 7 -13.57 8.60 6.72
N ILE A 8 -14.28 8.09 5.72
CA ILE A 8 -14.78 6.71 5.69
C ILE A 8 -13.61 5.73 5.77
N ALA A 9 -12.58 5.91 4.94
CA ALA A 9 -11.39 5.07 4.96
C ALA A 9 -10.69 5.06 6.33
N LEU A 10 -10.52 6.24 6.95
CA LEU A 10 -9.92 6.37 8.28
C LEU A 10 -10.77 5.69 9.36
N ALA A 11 -12.08 5.90 9.36
CA ALA A 11 -12.99 5.29 10.32
C ALA A 11 -13.04 3.76 10.16
N ALA A 12 -13.13 3.26 8.93
CA ALA A 12 -13.07 1.85 8.61
C ALA A 12 -11.71 1.22 8.96
N LEU A 13 -10.60 1.95 8.81
CA LEU A 13 -9.28 1.47 9.24
C LEU A 13 -9.21 1.31 10.78
N LEU A 14 -9.89 2.18 11.52
CA LEU A 14 -9.87 2.21 12.99
C LEU A 14 -11.02 1.45 13.66
N HIS A 15 -12.01 0.94 12.93
CA HIS A 15 -13.26 0.37 13.50
C HIS A 15 -13.02 -0.65 14.62
N ASP A 16 -11.99 -1.48 14.48
CA ASP A 16 -11.65 -2.57 15.39
C ASP A 16 -10.41 -2.32 16.27
N ILE A 17 -9.86 -1.10 16.28
CA ILE A 17 -8.66 -0.78 17.07
C ILE A 17 -8.84 -1.02 18.58
N GLY A 18 -10.08 -0.91 19.07
CA GLY A 18 -10.42 -1.24 20.45
C GLY A 18 -10.15 -2.70 20.84
N LYS A 19 -9.98 -3.62 19.88
CA LYS A 19 -9.52 -4.99 20.16
C LYS A 19 -8.08 -5.00 20.70
N PHE A 20 -7.23 -4.08 20.23
CA PHE A 20 -5.87 -3.93 20.75
C PHE A 20 -5.90 -3.39 22.19
N MET A 21 -6.67 -2.32 22.45
CA MET A 21 -6.89 -1.80 23.81
C MET A 21 -7.40 -2.86 24.77
N LEU A 22 -8.40 -3.64 24.34
CA LEU A 22 -8.98 -4.72 25.12
C LEU A 22 -7.91 -5.74 25.53
N ARG A 23 -7.03 -6.10 24.61
CA ARG A 23 -5.97 -7.09 24.83
C ARG A 23 -4.81 -6.55 25.66
N ALA A 24 -4.55 -5.26 25.59
CA ALA A 24 -3.58 -4.59 26.44
C ALA A 24 -4.14 -4.26 27.84
N ALA A 25 -5.39 -4.65 28.14
CA ALA A 25 -6.09 -4.35 29.39
C ALA A 25 -6.18 -2.84 29.69
N VAL A 26 -6.31 -2.02 28.63
CA VAL A 26 -6.44 -0.56 28.72
C VAL A 26 -7.86 -0.19 29.10
N SER A 27 -7.99 0.70 30.08
CA SER A 27 -9.29 1.23 30.50
C SER A 27 -9.82 2.26 29.50
N GLY A 28 -11.11 2.16 29.18
CA GLY A 28 -11.81 3.17 28.38
C GLY A 28 -12.34 4.33 29.24
N LYS A 29 -12.91 5.36 28.58
CA LYS A 29 -13.60 6.46 29.27
C LYS A 29 -14.92 6.04 29.91
N PHE A 30 -15.51 4.97 29.39
CA PHE A 30 -16.81 4.44 29.79
C PHE A 30 -16.65 3.12 30.55
N ILE A 31 -17.60 2.84 31.44
CA ILE A 31 -17.63 1.59 32.20
C ILE A 31 -18.54 0.59 31.48
N TRP A 32 -17.95 -0.49 30.95
CA TRP A 32 -18.69 -1.50 30.18
C TRP A 32 -19.82 -2.20 30.95
N SER A 33 -19.74 -2.27 32.29
CA SER A 33 -20.80 -2.89 33.10
C SER A 33 -22.08 -2.06 33.19
N GLU A 34 -22.08 -0.82 32.70
CA GLU A 34 -23.28 0.02 32.64
C GLU A 34 -24.14 -0.34 31.42
N ARG A 35 -25.44 -0.59 31.67
CA ARG A 35 -26.38 -1.03 30.61
C ARG A 35 -26.51 -0.05 29.46
N GLU A 36 -26.41 1.25 29.74
CA GLU A 36 -26.50 2.30 28.72
C GLU A 36 -25.36 2.19 27.70
N ASN A 37 -24.13 1.96 28.18
CA ASN A 37 -22.96 1.78 27.31
C ASN A 37 -23.04 0.48 26.49
N GLN A 38 -23.54 -0.62 27.09
CA GLN A 38 -23.79 -1.86 26.34
C GLN A 38 -24.83 -1.66 25.24
N HIS A 39 -25.88 -0.87 25.51
CA HIS A 39 -26.89 -0.53 24.54
C HIS A 39 -26.39 0.45 23.47
N GLU A 40 -25.52 1.40 23.80
CA GLU A 40 -24.98 2.34 22.83
C GLU A 40 -23.99 1.66 21.87
N PHE A 41 -22.99 0.96 22.40
CA PHE A 41 -21.86 0.45 21.61
C PHE A 41 -22.04 -0.99 21.11
N GLY A 42 -22.90 -1.79 21.74
CA GLY A 42 -23.12 -3.20 21.41
C GLY A 42 -21.99 -4.14 21.86
N TYR A 43 -20.72 -3.73 21.69
CA TYR A 43 -19.55 -4.50 22.09
C TYR A 43 -18.51 -3.66 22.87
N LYS A 44 -17.77 -4.32 23.77
CA LYS A 44 -16.74 -3.65 24.58
C LYS A 44 -15.61 -3.07 23.74
N HIS A 45 -15.18 -3.76 22.68
CA HIS A 45 -14.12 -3.22 21.80
C HIS A 45 -14.60 -2.01 21.01
N ALA A 46 -15.88 -1.93 20.61
CA ALA A 46 -16.43 -0.76 19.95
C ALA A 46 -16.41 0.49 20.87
N MET A 47 -16.74 0.30 22.16
CA MET A 47 -16.59 1.34 23.19
C MET A 47 -15.13 1.79 23.40
N LEU A 48 -14.18 0.86 23.28
CA LEU A 48 -12.75 1.18 23.35
C LEU A 48 -12.26 1.88 22.08
N THR A 49 -12.76 1.50 20.89
CA THR A 49 -12.52 2.24 19.64
C THR A 49 -12.98 3.70 19.78
N ASP A 50 -14.14 3.94 20.39
CA ASP A 50 -14.62 5.30 20.67
C ASP A 50 -13.65 6.08 21.57
N THR A 51 -13.15 5.44 22.64
CA THR A 51 -12.12 6.04 23.53
C THR A 51 -10.84 6.36 22.76
N PHE A 52 -10.35 5.43 21.94
CA PHE A 52 -9.15 5.62 21.12
C PHE A 52 -9.27 6.81 20.19
N VAL A 53 -10.38 6.91 19.45
CA VAL A 53 -10.62 8.01 18.52
C VAL A 53 -10.63 9.35 19.26
N ASP A 54 -11.28 9.40 20.43
CA ASP A 54 -11.34 10.63 21.22
C ASP A 54 -9.95 11.10 21.70
N GLU A 55 -9.06 10.17 22.00
CA GLU A 55 -7.71 10.45 22.52
C GLU A 55 -6.68 10.75 21.42
N TYR A 56 -6.71 10.02 20.31
CA TYR A 56 -5.62 10.00 19.33
C TYR A 56 -5.95 10.57 17.95
N VAL A 57 -7.23 10.83 17.64
CA VAL A 57 -7.59 11.50 16.38
C VAL A 57 -7.62 13.03 16.57
N PRO A 58 -7.02 13.81 15.65
CA PRO A 58 -7.06 15.27 15.65
C PRO A 58 -8.49 15.83 15.73
N SER A 59 -8.68 16.96 16.41
CA SER A 59 -10.02 17.48 16.74
C SER A 59 -10.87 17.78 15.52
N GLN A 60 -10.25 18.20 14.41
CA GLN A 60 -10.95 18.51 13.17
C GLN A 60 -11.63 17.30 12.51
N TRP A 61 -11.17 16.07 12.78
CA TRP A 61 -11.75 14.83 12.22
C TRP A 61 -12.42 13.95 13.27
N ARG A 62 -12.12 14.19 14.56
CA ARG A 62 -12.53 13.35 15.69
C ARG A 62 -14.03 13.07 15.71
N ALA A 63 -14.87 14.09 15.58
CA ALA A 63 -16.33 13.92 15.71
C ALA A 63 -16.88 12.96 14.63
N THR A 64 -16.46 13.14 13.38
CA THR A 64 -16.90 12.30 12.26
C THR A 64 -16.35 10.88 12.38
N VAL A 65 -15.05 10.74 12.62
CA VAL A 65 -14.41 9.41 12.75
C VAL A 65 -14.99 8.64 13.93
N ARG A 66 -15.31 9.32 15.04
CA ARG A 66 -15.90 8.70 16.23
C ARG A 66 -17.29 8.15 15.96
N ALA A 67 -18.14 8.93 15.29
CA ALA A 67 -19.48 8.49 14.90
C ALA A 67 -19.41 7.26 13.99
N LEU A 68 -18.55 7.29 12.97
CA LEU A 68 -18.40 6.23 11.98
C LEU A 68 -17.77 4.94 12.55
N ALA A 69 -16.65 5.05 13.28
CA ALA A 69 -15.89 3.89 13.75
C ALA A 69 -16.52 3.24 15.00
N GLY A 70 -17.02 4.04 15.95
CA GLY A 70 -17.54 3.53 17.23
C GLY A 70 -18.93 2.88 17.14
N ARG A 71 -19.68 3.15 16.05
CA ARG A 71 -21.09 2.72 15.91
C ARG A 71 -21.36 1.77 14.76
N HIS A 72 -20.33 1.24 14.09
CA HIS A 72 -20.50 0.33 12.96
C HIS A 72 -21.29 -0.96 13.29
N HIS A 73 -21.36 -1.38 14.55
CA HIS A 73 -22.21 -2.51 14.97
C HIS A 73 -23.72 -2.18 15.02
N ARG A 74 -24.08 -0.89 15.08
CA ARG A 74 -25.47 -0.40 15.16
C ARG A 74 -25.66 0.87 14.30
N PRO A 75 -25.56 0.75 12.97
CA PRO A 75 -25.51 1.90 12.08
C PRO A 75 -26.85 2.62 11.98
N ARG A 76 -26.79 3.95 11.90
CA ARG A 76 -27.92 4.90 11.80
C ARG A 76 -27.88 5.74 10.53
N THR A 77 -26.70 5.86 9.92
CA THR A 77 -26.46 6.59 8.67
C THR A 77 -25.95 5.62 7.59
N ASP A 78 -25.97 6.03 6.33
CA ASP A 78 -25.50 5.18 5.25
C ASP A 78 -23.97 4.98 5.29
N ASP A 79 -23.20 6.00 5.71
CA ASP A 79 -21.76 5.87 5.92
C ASP A 79 -21.43 4.85 7.02
N GLU A 80 -22.21 4.79 8.09
CA GLU A 80 -22.06 3.77 9.13
C GLU A 80 -22.43 2.37 8.60
N ARG A 81 -23.45 2.25 7.73
CA ARG A 81 -23.82 0.98 7.07
C ARG A 81 -22.75 0.51 6.10
N ILE A 82 -22.11 1.41 5.37
CA ILE A 82 -20.99 1.10 4.47
C ILE A 82 -19.84 0.44 5.24
N ILE A 83 -19.47 0.97 6.41
CA ILE A 83 -18.39 0.40 7.23
C ILE A 83 -18.80 -0.97 7.79
N GLN A 84 -20.05 -1.11 8.25
CA GLN A 84 -20.56 -2.41 8.71
C GLN A 84 -20.52 -3.46 7.60
N GLU A 85 -21.01 -3.11 6.40
CA GLU A 85 -21.00 -4.01 5.25
C GLU A 85 -19.57 -4.38 4.85
N ALA A 86 -18.66 -3.41 4.83
CA ALA A 86 -17.26 -3.65 4.53
C ALA A 86 -16.59 -4.59 5.55
N ASP A 87 -16.89 -4.46 6.84
CA ASP A 87 -16.38 -5.37 7.89
C ASP A 87 -16.88 -6.80 7.68
N HIS A 88 -18.18 -6.96 7.41
CA HIS A 88 -18.76 -8.27 7.11
C HIS A 88 -18.17 -8.90 5.84
N LEU A 89 -17.96 -8.11 4.79
CA LEU A 89 -17.34 -8.56 3.55
C LEU A 89 -15.86 -8.96 3.76
N SER A 90 -15.11 -8.19 4.54
CA SER A 90 -13.71 -8.46 4.90
C SER A 90 -13.58 -9.75 5.75
N ALA A 91 -14.61 -10.07 6.52
CA ALA A 91 -14.67 -11.29 7.33
C ALA A 91 -15.34 -12.48 6.61
N GLY A 92 -15.80 -12.33 5.36
CA GLY A 92 -16.65 -13.31 4.66
C GLY A 92 -16.02 -14.70 4.47
N GLU A 93 -14.68 -14.79 4.40
CA GLU A 93 -13.99 -16.08 4.34
C GLU A 93 -14.03 -16.87 5.66
N ARG A 94 -14.40 -16.24 6.79
CA ARG A 94 -14.38 -16.84 8.14
C ARG A 94 -15.67 -17.59 8.51
N ASP A 95 -16.63 -17.73 7.59
CA ASP A 95 -17.93 -18.37 7.90
C ASP A 95 -17.78 -19.91 7.96
N ASP A 96 -17.03 -20.38 8.96
CA ASP A 96 -16.76 -21.79 9.25
C ASP A 96 -17.99 -22.50 9.89
N GLY A 97 -19.19 -21.91 9.79
CA GLY A 97 -20.43 -22.46 10.37
C GLY A 97 -20.52 -22.38 11.90
N HIS A 98 -19.57 -21.71 12.56
CA HIS A 98 -19.49 -21.58 14.01
C HIS A 98 -19.53 -20.12 14.47
N ARG A 99 -20.71 -19.48 14.36
CA ARG A 99 -21.01 -18.26 15.13
C ARG A 99 -21.13 -18.62 16.62
N GLN A 100 -19.99 -18.79 17.28
CA GLN A 100 -19.94 -18.81 18.74
C GLN A 100 -19.70 -17.37 19.21
N GLU A 101 -20.67 -16.86 19.96
CA GLU A 101 -20.66 -15.54 20.59
C GLU A 101 -19.33 -15.32 21.36
N ASP A 102 -18.82 -14.08 21.30
CA ASP A 102 -17.62 -13.57 22.01
C ASP A 102 -17.63 -13.81 23.54
N ASP A 103 -18.74 -14.33 24.09
CA ASP A 103 -18.97 -14.60 25.52
C ASP A 103 -18.82 -16.10 25.91
N SER A 104 -18.39 -16.99 25.01
CA SER A 104 -18.15 -18.40 25.38
C SER A 104 -16.80 -18.59 26.10
N PRO A 105 -16.71 -19.51 27.09
CA PRO A 105 -15.56 -19.61 27.98
C PRO A 105 -14.31 -20.14 27.25
N ARG A 106 -13.36 -19.23 26.98
CA ARG A 106 -11.90 -19.48 26.85
C ARG A 106 -11.53 -20.83 26.22
N THR A 107 -12.02 -21.16 25.02
CA THR A 107 -11.29 -22.13 24.20
C THR A 107 -9.88 -21.58 24.03
N LYS A 108 -8.89 -22.39 24.42
CA LYS A 108 -7.50 -22.01 24.70
C LYS A 108 -6.73 -21.64 23.42
N HIS A 109 -7.18 -20.61 22.70
CA HIS A 109 -6.35 -20.03 21.67
C HIS A 109 -5.23 -19.21 22.34
N PRO A 110 -3.96 -19.33 21.95
CA PRO A 110 -2.84 -18.58 22.55
C PRO A 110 -2.90 -17.05 22.35
N GLN A 111 -4.01 -16.51 21.84
CA GLN A 111 -4.23 -15.07 21.62
C GLN A 111 -3.11 -14.39 20.80
N GLN A 112 -2.42 -15.18 19.99
CA GLN A 112 -1.41 -14.76 19.03
C GLN A 112 -1.87 -15.10 17.62
N LEU A 113 -1.37 -14.35 16.65
CA LEU A 113 -1.62 -14.60 15.23
C LEU A 113 -0.88 -15.87 14.81
N GLN A 114 -1.61 -16.84 14.27
CA GLN A 114 -1.05 -18.05 13.69
C GLN A 114 -0.46 -17.74 12.32
N SER A 115 0.68 -18.34 11.99
CA SER A 115 1.26 -18.21 10.66
C SER A 115 0.35 -18.85 9.61
N ILE A 116 0.03 -18.11 8.55
CA ILE A 116 -0.73 -18.61 7.39
C ILE A 116 -0.10 -19.86 6.77
N PHE A 117 1.23 -20.02 6.85
CA PHE A 117 1.94 -21.18 6.33
C PHE A 117 1.60 -22.48 7.07
N CYS A 118 1.04 -22.40 8.28
CA CYS A 118 0.54 -23.58 8.99
C CYS A 118 -0.73 -24.17 8.35
N GLN A 119 -1.49 -23.38 7.58
CA GLN A 119 -2.70 -23.83 6.90
C GLN A 119 -2.44 -24.27 5.45
N VAL A 120 -1.25 -23.99 4.91
CA VAL A 120 -0.88 -24.39 3.55
C VAL A 120 -0.61 -25.90 3.53
N GLN A 121 -1.28 -26.59 2.62
CA GLN A 121 -0.99 -27.98 2.28
C GLN A 121 -0.26 -28.02 0.93
N ALA A 122 0.93 -28.64 0.91
CA ALA A 122 1.72 -28.85 -0.31
C ALA A 122 2.25 -30.29 -0.33
N ASP A 123 2.16 -30.97 -1.47
CA ASP A 123 2.62 -32.36 -1.66
C ASP A 123 2.06 -33.36 -0.61
N GLY A 124 0.82 -33.14 -0.16
CA GLY A 124 0.18 -33.95 0.87
C GLY A 124 0.72 -33.73 2.29
N VAL A 125 1.61 -32.75 2.48
CA VAL A 125 2.18 -32.37 3.77
C VAL A 125 1.55 -31.06 4.25
N THR A 126 1.20 -31.03 5.53
CA THR A 126 0.80 -29.83 6.26
C THR A 126 1.80 -29.60 7.39
N ALA A 127 1.93 -28.36 7.87
CA ALA A 127 2.79 -28.08 9.01
C ALA A 127 2.40 -28.96 10.22
N PRO A 128 3.37 -29.63 10.88
CA PRO A 128 3.08 -30.57 11.95
C PRO A 128 2.58 -29.87 13.23
N ASP A 129 3.06 -28.64 13.47
CA ASP A 129 2.69 -27.83 14.62
C ASP A 129 2.23 -26.44 14.17
N ALA A 130 1.24 -25.87 14.88
CA ALA A 130 0.94 -24.45 14.79
C ALA A 130 2.13 -23.61 15.27
N ARG A 131 2.45 -22.55 14.52
CA ARG A 131 3.46 -21.56 14.85
C ARG A 131 2.82 -20.18 14.86
N TYR A 132 3.24 -19.34 15.79
CA TYR A 132 2.61 -18.05 16.08
C TYR A 132 3.59 -16.92 15.91
N LEU A 133 3.11 -15.79 15.40
CA LEU A 133 3.93 -14.60 15.22
C LEU A 133 4.28 -13.97 16.59
N PRO A 134 5.51 -13.45 16.74
CA PRO A 134 5.92 -12.72 17.93
C PRO A 134 5.11 -11.42 18.07
N LEU A 135 4.57 -11.17 19.27
CA LEU A 135 3.93 -9.89 19.60
C LEU A 135 5.00 -8.82 19.82
N GLN A 136 5.53 -8.29 18.72
CA GLN A 136 6.56 -7.24 18.66
C GLN A 136 6.28 -6.29 17.50
N PRO A 137 6.76 -5.03 17.59
CA PRO A 137 6.73 -4.13 16.44
C PRO A 137 7.48 -4.74 15.25
N LEU A 138 7.00 -4.50 14.04
CA LEU A 138 7.62 -4.98 12.81
C LEU A 138 9.02 -4.39 12.65
N GLN A 139 10.03 -5.27 12.60
CA GLN A 139 11.46 -4.94 12.50
C GLN A 139 12.18 -6.01 11.67
N MET A 140 13.31 -5.68 11.04
CA MET A 140 14.07 -6.63 10.21
C MET A 140 15.01 -7.50 11.07
N GLN A 141 14.46 -8.05 12.15
CA GLN A 141 15.13 -8.93 13.11
C GLN A 141 14.43 -10.28 13.16
N ARG A 142 15.23 -11.35 13.26
CA ARG A 142 14.73 -12.73 13.20
C ARG A 142 13.67 -13.00 14.27
N GLU A 143 13.90 -12.48 15.47
CA GLU A 143 13.05 -12.66 16.65
C GLU A 143 11.72 -11.92 16.54
N ALA A 144 11.63 -10.93 15.64
CA ALA A 144 10.40 -10.16 15.39
C ALA A 144 9.55 -10.79 14.29
N ILE A 145 10.15 -11.32 13.20
CA ILE A 145 9.39 -11.71 11.99
C ILE A 145 9.14 -13.21 11.85
N PHE A 146 9.92 -14.08 12.50
CA PHE A 146 9.75 -15.53 12.34
C PHE A 146 8.76 -16.13 13.35
N PRO A 147 7.78 -16.94 12.90
CA PRO A 147 6.86 -17.65 13.79
C PRO A 147 7.58 -18.60 14.76
N ALA A 148 7.10 -18.67 16.00
CA ALA A 148 7.65 -19.51 17.07
C ALA A 148 6.56 -20.38 17.73
N ALA A 149 6.96 -21.16 18.74
CA ALA A 149 6.02 -21.86 19.61
C ALA A 149 5.12 -20.85 20.37
N PRO A 150 3.89 -21.24 20.76
CA PRO A 150 3.00 -20.34 21.49
C PRO A 150 3.62 -19.87 22.80
N LEU A 151 3.39 -18.60 23.13
CA LEU A 151 3.79 -18.01 24.39
C LEU A 151 2.88 -18.50 25.53
N GLN A 152 3.42 -18.53 26.74
CA GLN A 152 2.62 -18.78 27.94
C GLN A 152 1.75 -17.55 28.29
N GLY A 153 0.55 -17.78 28.84
CA GLY A 153 -0.51 -16.79 28.98
C GLY A 153 -0.08 -15.44 29.56
N ASP A 154 0.59 -15.41 30.73
CA ASP A 154 1.00 -14.15 31.37
C ASP A 154 2.04 -13.35 30.57
N THR A 155 2.77 -14.00 29.68
CA THR A 155 3.73 -13.34 28.78
C THR A 155 3.01 -12.66 27.62
N VAL A 156 1.91 -13.23 27.12
CA VAL A 156 1.09 -12.66 26.04
C VAL A 156 0.54 -11.30 26.48
N TRP A 157 -0.08 -11.22 27.66
CA TRP A 157 -0.66 -9.99 28.19
C TRP A 157 0.39 -8.89 28.40
N ARG A 158 1.56 -9.23 28.96
CA ARG A 158 2.66 -8.28 29.13
C ARG A 158 3.17 -7.75 27.80
N LYS A 159 3.27 -8.60 26.77
CA LYS A 159 3.67 -8.16 25.43
C LYS A 159 2.63 -7.24 24.79
N TYR A 160 1.34 -7.53 24.94
CA TYR A 160 0.28 -6.62 24.48
C TYR A 160 0.36 -5.25 25.16
N ALA A 161 0.59 -5.19 26.48
CA ALA A 161 0.75 -3.94 27.21
C ALA A 161 1.96 -3.12 26.70
N THR A 162 3.14 -3.75 26.58
CA THR A 162 4.33 -3.06 26.04
C THR A 162 4.11 -2.56 24.62
N LEU A 163 3.52 -3.40 23.75
CA LEU A 163 3.23 -3.03 22.37
C LEU A 163 2.25 -1.85 22.29
N TRP A 164 1.26 -1.83 23.19
CA TRP A 164 0.30 -0.74 23.30
C TRP A 164 0.94 0.57 23.74
N ASP A 165 1.77 0.55 24.78
CA ASP A 165 2.41 1.76 25.31
C ASP A 165 3.24 2.48 24.24
N GLU A 166 4.00 1.71 23.45
CA GLU A 166 4.77 2.24 22.32
C GLU A 166 3.86 2.80 21.20
N PHE A 167 2.82 2.04 20.82
CA PHE A 167 1.86 2.45 19.79
C PHE A 167 1.11 3.73 20.17
N ALA A 168 0.61 3.79 21.41
CA ALA A 168 -0.09 4.94 21.98
C ALA A 168 0.81 6.19 22.00
N GLY A 169 2.10 6.02 22.35
CA GLY A 169 3.09 7.10 22.29
C GLY A 169 3.23 7.68 20.87
N GLN A 170 3.36 6.82 19.84
CA GLN A 170 3.47 7.27 18.44
C GLN A 170 2.18 7.87 17.91
N MET A 171 1.02 7.32 18.28
CA MET A 171 -0.28 7.90 17.94
C MET A 171 -0.49 9.28 18.57
N ALA A 172 -0.01 9.51 19.80
CA ALA A 172 -0.06 10.83 20.44
C ALA A 172 0.84 11.85 19.73
N GLN A 173 2.06 11.45 19.35
CA GLN A 173 2.95 12.29 18.55
C GLN A 173 2.33 12.63 17.20
N LEU A 174 1.74 11.64 16.52
CA LEU A 174 1.07 11.82 15.25
C LEU A 174 -0.14 12.77 15.37
N ARG A 175 -0.96 12.62 16.41
CA ARG A 175 -2.07 13.55 16.69
C ARG A 175 -1.56 14.98 16.79
N ASN A 176 -0.53 15.21 17.60
CA ASN A 176 0.03 16.55 17.82
C ASN A 176 0.59 17.15 16.51
N ALA A 177 1.21 16.33 15.66
CA ALA A 177 1.76 16.78 14.38
C ALA A 177 0.69 17.22 13.35
N HIS A 178 -0.54 16.72 13.47
CA HIS A 178 -1.64 17.01 12.55
C HIS A 178 -2.76 17.88 13.16
N GLU A 179 -2.71 18.21 14.44
CA GLU A 179 -3.74 19.00 15.12
C GLU A 179 -3.86 20.41 14.49
N GLY A 180 -5.04 20.76 13.97
CA GLY A 180 -5.33 22.07 13.38
C GLY A 180 -4.77 22.35 11.97
N THR A 181 -3.70 21.67 11.54
CA THR A 181 -3.04 21.93 10.23
C THR A 181 -2.83 20.69 9.36
N GLY A 182 -3.22 19.51 9.86
CA GLY A 182 -2.94 18.24 9.21
C GLY A 182 -3.64 18.05 7.86
N ASN A 183 -2.94 17.44 6.90
CA ASN A 183 -3.55 16.89 5.70
C ASN A 183 -4.12 15.48 5.99
N LEU A 184 -5.39 15.24 5.66
CA LEU A 184 -6.07 13.97 5.98
C LEU A 184 -5.48 12.77 5.24
N ALA A 185 -5.06 12.92 3.98
CA ALA A 185 -4.43 11.82 3.24
C ALA A 185 -3.08 11.42 3.86
N VAL A 186 -2.29 12.40 4.28
CA VAL A 186 -1.01 12.17 4.98
C VAL A 186 -1.23 11.56 6.37
N TYR A 187 -2.23 12.04 7.11
CA TYR A 187 -2.59 11.44 8.40
C TYR A 187 -3.04 9.99 8.24
N LEU A 188 -3.88 9.70 7.26
CA LEU A 188 -4.34 8.34 6.96
C LEU A 188 -3.17 7.42 6.60
N GLU A 189 -2.20 7.89 5.81
CA GLU A 189 -0.99 7.12 5.48
C GLU A 189 -0.12 6.85 6.72
N ASN A 190 0.08 7.84 7.59
CA ASN A 190 0.77 7.63 8.87
C ASN A 190 0.04 6.60 9.77
N VAL A 191 -1.29 6.70 9.90
CA VAL A 191 -2.08 5.73 10.68
C VAL A 191 -1.92 4.32 10.08
N LEU A 192 -1.99 4.18 8.76
CA LEU A 192 -1.79 2.89 8.09
C LEU A 192 -0.40 2.31 8.38
N LEU A 193 0.67 3.11 8.30
CA LEU A 193 2.04 2.68 8.56
C LEU A 193 2.26 2.32 10.03
N LEU A 194 1.65 3.05 10.97
CA LEU A 194 1.69 2.70 12.40
C LEU A 194 0.95 1.40 12.68
N LEU A 195 -0.22 1.19 12.08
CA LEU A 195 -0.94 -0.08 12.21
C LEU A 195 -0.12 -1.22 11.61
N GLN A 196 0.50 -1.04 10.44
CA GLN A 196 1.41 -2.05 9.87
C GLN A 196 2.52 -2.41 10.85
N ARG A 197 3.10 -1.42 11.53
CA ARG A 197 4.18 -1.66 12.48
C ARG A 197 3.72 -2.40 13.74
N TYR A 198 2.56 -2.06 14.30
CA TYR A 198 2.16 -2.51 15.63
C TYR A 198 1.09 -3.61 15.63
N THR A 199 0.29 -3.75 14.56
CA THR A 199 -0.87 -4.66 14.53
C THR A 199 -0.74 -5.79 13.50
N TRP A 200 0.38 -5.88 12.77
CA TRP A 200 0.66 -6.98 11.83
C TRP A 200 0.71 -8.38 12.47
N CYS A 201 1.07 -8.47 13.76
CA CYS A 201 1.21 -9.72 14.51
C CYS A 201 0.04 -9.97 15.48
N ILE A 202 -0.96 -9.08 15.48
CA ILE A 202 -2.14 -9.15 16.33
C ILE A 202 -3.26 -9.83 15.52
N PRO A 203 -3.91 -10.90 15.99
CA PRO A 203 -5.00 -11.53 15.23
C PRO A 203 -6.25 -10.64 15.20
N SER A 204 -6.94 -10.52 14.06
CA SER A 204 -8.20 -9.74 13.97
C SER A 204 -9.34 -10.36 14.78
N ALA A 205 -9.42 -11.69 14.77
CA ALA A 205 -10.30 -12.53 15.56
C ALA A 205 -9.56 -13.81 15.96
N TYR A 206 -9.91 -14.41 17.10
CA TYR A 206 -9.36 -15.69 17.56
C TYR A 206 -10.40 -16.57 18.27
N TYR A 207 -11.67 -16.18 18.18
CA TYR A 207 -12.83 -16.95 18.62
C TYR A 207 -13.60 -17.38 17.37
N GLY A 208 -13.99 -18.66 17.30
CA GLY A 208 -14.82 -19.18 16.22
C GLY A 208 -14.11 -19.46 14.89
N SER A 209 -12.86 -19.02 14.69
CA SER A 209 -12.07 -19.27 13.48
C SER A 209 -10.58 -19.46 13.79
N VAL A 210 -9.82 -19.94 12.80
CA VAL A 210 -8.34 -19.87 12.83
C VAL A 210 -7.93 -18.38 12.84
N PRO A 211 -7.03 -17.96 13.73
CA PRO A 211 -6.56 -16.58 13.81
C PRO A 211 -5.30 -16.41 12.97
N ASP A 212 -5.43 -16.50 11.66
CA ASP A 212 -4.36 -16.34 10.68
C ASP A 212 -4.44 -15.01 9.90
N ILE A 213 -5.47 -14.19 10.18
CA ILE A 213 -5.62 -12.84 9.64
C ILE A 213 -5.19 -11.80 10.68
N SER A 214 -4.26 -10.93 10.30
CA SER A 214 -3.80 -9.84 11.17
C SER A 214 -4.87 -8.75 11.32
N LEU A 215 -4.83 -8.03 12.44
CA LEU A 215 -5.67 -6.85 12.68
C LEU A 215 -5.34 -5.76 11.67
N TYR A 216 -4.06 -5.61 11.29
CA TYR A 216 -3.64 -4.70 10.23
C TYR A 216 -4.33 -5.01 8.89
N ASP A 217 -4.25 -6.26 8.43
CA ASP A 217 -4.82 -6.67 7.14
C ASP A 217 -6.35 -6.60 7.16
N HIS A 218 -6.99 -7.06 8.24
CA HIS A 218 -8.44 -6.93 8.41
C HIS A 218 -8.89 -5.48 8.30
N SER A 219 -8.28 -4.59 9.10
CA SER A 219 -8.59 -3.15 9.08
C SER A 219 -8.33 -2.51 7.72
N ARG A 220 -7.22 -2.84 7.06
CA ARG A 220 -6.86 -2.31 5.73
C ARG A 220 -7.85 -2.76 4.67
N MET A 221 -8.24 -4.04 4.66
CA MET A 221 -9.22 -4.58 3.71
C MET A 221 -10.62 -4.01 3.95
N THR A 222 -11.04 -3.89 5.22
CA THR A 222 -12.30 -3.22 5.58
C THR A 222 -12.32 -1.77 5.09
N ALA A 223 -11.20 -1.03 5.22
CA ALA A 223 -11.11 0.33 4.69
C ALA A 223 -11.17 0.39 3.16
N ALA A 224 -10.51 -0.53 2.45
CA ALA A 224 -10.56 -0.61 0.99
C ALA A 224 -11.97 -0.91 0.47
N LEU A 225 -12.67 -1.86 1.11
CA LEU A 225 -14.05 -2.20 0.81
C LEU A 225 -15.01 -1.05 1.10
N ALA A 226 -14.85 -0.37 2.24
CA ALA A 226 -15.67 0.79 2.59
C ALA A 226 -15.56 1.91 1.55
N VAL A 227 -14.35 2.15 1.03
CA VAL A 227 -14.12 3.09 -0.09
C VAL A 227 -14.82 2.64 -1.36
N ALA A 228 -14.72 1.35 -1.72
CA ALA A 228 -15.37 0.81 -2.91
C ALA A 228 -16.91 0.94 -2.86
N LEU A 229 -17.48 0.85 -1.66
CA LEU A 229 -18.91 0.97 -1.38
C LEU A 229 -19.39 2.42 -1.23
N ALA A 230 -18.51 3.39 -0.98
CA ALA A 230 -18.86 4.76 -0.56
C ALA A 230 -19.66 5.58 -1.59
N ASP A 231 -19.50 5.25 -2.88
CA ASP A 231 -20.14 5.95 -4.00
C ASP A 231 -21.18 5.06 -4.73
N ARG A 232 -21.72 4.04 -4.06
CA ARG A 232 -22.82 3.24 -4.62
C ARG A 232 -24.11 4.06 -4.67
N ASP A 233 -24.70 4.18 -5.86
CA ASP A 233 -26.06 4.67 -6.00
C ASP A 233 -27.04 3.72 -5.29
N GLU A 234 -27.95 4.26 -4.46
CA GLU A 234 -28.95 3.47 -3.73
C GLU A 234 -29.83 2.63 -4.67
N ASP A 235 -30.09 3.11 -5.88
CA ASP A 235 -30.84 2.39 -6.93
C ASP A 235 -30.08 1.17 -7.49
N ASN A 236 -28.75 1.12 -7.30
CA ASN A 236 -27.87 0.01 -7.67
C ASN A 236 -27.56 -0.93 -6.49
N ALA A 237 -28.33 -0.85 -5.39
CA ALA A 237 -28.43 -1.93 -4.39
C ALA A 237 -29.13 -3.19 -4.96
N GLY A 238 -28.94 -3.46 -6.26
CA GLY A 238 -29.30 -4.71 -6.89
C GLY A 238 -28.72 -5.88 -6.10
N GLY A 239 -29.43 -7.01 -6.10
CA GLY A 239 -29.10 -8.20 -5.30
C GLY A 239 -27.68 -8.72 -5.49
N ASN A 240 -27.37 -9.91 -4.95
CA ASN A 240 -26.00 -10.45 -4.88
C ASN A 240 -25.15 -10.39 -6.18
N ASP A 241 -25.77 -10.23 -7.36
CA ASP A 241 -25.10 -10.08 -8.66
C ASP A 241 -24.50 -8.70 -8.97
N ALA A 242 -24.87 -7.63 -8.24
CA ALA A 242 -24.32 -6.29 -8.49
C ALA A 242 -22.85 -6.19 -8.02
N PRO A 243 -21.93 -5.58 -8.80
CA PRO A 243 -20.56 -5.35 -8.37
C PRO A 243 -20.50 -4.53 -7.07
N VAL A 244 -19.79 -5.05 -6.07
CA VAL A 244 -19.49 -4.37 -4.79
C VAL A 244 -18.16 -3.63 -4.84
N ALA A 245 -17.24 -4.10 -5.68
CA ALA A 245 -15.93 -3.52 -5.85
C ALA A 245 -15.35 -3.90 -7.23
N GLN A 246 -14.14 -3.46 -7.48
CA GLN A 246 -13.35 -3.82 -8.64
C GLN A 246 -11.91 -4.07 -8.23
N VAL A 247 -11.33 -5.19 -8.65
CA VAL A 247 -9.87 -5.38 -8.55
C VAL A 247 -9.21 -4.74 -9.77
N ILE A 248 -8.20 -3.92 -9.52
CA ILE A 248 -7.43 -3.21 -10.54
C ILE A 248 -5.99 -3.65 -10.39
N GLY A 249 -5.40 -4.13 -11.48
CA GLY A 249 -4.02 -4.60 -11.50
C GLY A 249 -3.17 -3.80 -12.47
N ALA A 250 -1.90 -3.61 -12.13
CA ALA A 250 -0.88 -3.15 -13.05
C ALA A 250 0.32 -4.09 -13.01
N ASP A 251 0.94 -4.34 -14.16
CA ASP A 251 2.06 -5.28 -14.29
C ASP A 251 3.12 -4.71 -15.26
N ILE A 252 4.33 -4.47 -14.75
CA ILE A 252 5.47 -3.98 -15.52
C ILE A 252 6.07 -5.15 -16.31
N SER A 253 5.91 -5.09 -17.62
CA SER A 253 6.50 -6.02 -18.58
C SER A 253 7.90 -5.55 -19.02
N GLY A 254 8.80 -6.51 -19.29
CA GLY A 254 10.17 -6.26 -19.74
C GLY A 254 11.21 -6.07 -18.64
N VAL A 255 10.83 -6.30 -17.36
CA VAL A 255 11.69 -6.08 -16.19
C VAL A 255 13.01 -6.86 -16.25
N GLN A 256 12.96 -8.13 -16.61
CA GLN A 256 14.16 -8.99 -16.64
C GLN A 256 15.18 -8.46 -17.66
N ASP A 257 14.75 -8.28 -18.90
CA ASP A 257 15.62 -7.78 -19.99
C ASP A 257 16.16 -6.40 -19.62
N PHE A 258 15.30 -5.49 -19.12
CA PHE A 258 15.71 -4.15 -18.70
C PHE A 258 16.79 -4.15 -17.60
N ILE A 259 16.64 -5.00 -16.56
CA ILE A 259 17.58 -5.05 -15.44
C ILE A 259 18.93 -5.64 -15.88
N TYR A 260 18.92 -6.66 -16.75
CA TYR A 260 20.13 -7.36 -17.17
C TYR A 260 20.81 -6.79 -18.42
N THR A 261 20.34 -5.65 -18.95
CA THR A 261 21.06 -4.84 -19.94
C THR A 261 22.29 -4.18 -19.31
N ILE A 262 23.38 -4.96 -19.17
CA ILE A 262 24.65 -4.57 -18.53
C ILE A 262 25.87 -4.76 -19.45
N THR A 263 26.93 -3.99 -19.22
CA THR A 263 28.28 -4.22 -19.77
C THR A 263 29.23 -4.73 -18.69
N SER A 264 30.41 -5.23 -19.08
CA SER A 264 31.31 -6.02 -18.22
C SER A 264 31.98 -5.29 -17.03
N ARG A 265 32.00 -3.95 -16.96
CA ARG A 265 32.54 -3.16 -15.82
C ARG A 265 31.59 -2.00 -15.48
N GLY A 266 31.29 -1.80 -14.19
CA GLY A 266 30.21 -0.90 -13.72
C GLY A 266 28.85 -1.59 -13.53
N ALA A 267 28.76 -2.87 -13.91
CA ALA A 267 27.53 -3.67 -13.87
C ALA A 267 26.78 -3.65 -12.54
N THR A 268 27.48 -3.76 -11.40
CA THR A 268 26.81 -3.91 -10.10
C THR A 268 26.08 -2.64 -9.66
N ALA A 269 26.65 -1.46 -9.92
CA ALA A 269 26.01 -0.19 -9.61
C ALA A 269 24.79 0.01 -10.53
N SER A 270 24.97 -0.16 -11.84
CA SER A 270 23.89 -0.07 -12.82
C SER A 270 22.74 -1.06 -12.52
N LEU A 271 23.06 -2.33 -12.21
CA LEU A 271 22.09 -3.37 -11.85
C LEU A 271 21.26 -2.97 -10.63
N ARG A 272 21.92 -2.46 -9.58
CA ARG A 272 21.24 -2.00 -8.37
C ARG A 272 20.33 -0.80 -8.67
N GLY A 273 20.83 0.18 -9.42
CA GLY A 273 20.06 1.36 -9.82
C GLY A 273 18.85 0.99 -10.66
N ARG A 274 18.99 0.10 -11.64
CA ARG A 274 17.89 -0.40 -12.48
C ARG A 274 16.86 -1.20 -11.68
N SER A 275 17.32 -2.10 -10.80
CA SER A 275 16.43 -2.89 -9.94
C SER A 275 15.62 -2.00 -9.00
N PHE A 276 16.28 -1.04 -8.35
CA PHE A 276 15.60 -0.07 -7.49
C PHE A 276 14.67 0.83 -8.30
N TYR A 277 15.07 1.27 -9.50
CA TYR A 277 14.21 2.03 -10.40
C TYR A 277 12.91 1.28 -10.72
N VAL A 278 12.96 -0.01 -11.06
CA VAL A 278 11.74 -0.79 -11.34
C VAL A 278 10.86 -0.90 -10.10
N GLN A 279 11.46 -1.11 -8.92
CA GLN A 279 10.72 -1.13 -7.66
C GLN A 279 10.01 0.20 -7.42
N MET A 280 10.70 1.33 -7.62
CA MET A 280 10.11 2.64 -7.44
C MET A 280 9.14 3.04 -8.53
N LEU A 281 9.35 2.61 -9.76
CA LEU A 281 8.38 2.77 -10.84
C LEU A 281 7.08 2.04 -10.49
N THR A 282 7.15 0.85 -9.88
CA THR A 282 5.96 0.11 -9.44
C THR A 282 5.19 0.90 -8.36
N GLU A 283 5.90 1.45 -7.37
CA GLU A 283 5.31 2.28 -6.31
C GLU A 283 4.71 3.59 -6.85
N VAL A 284 5.44 4.29 -7.72
CA VAL A 284 4.97 5.52 -8.36
C VAL A 284 3.76 5.26 -9.26
N VAL A 285 3.73 4.14 -10.01
CA VAL A 285 2.55 3.73 -10.80
C VAL A 285 1.36 3.44 -9.89
N ALA A 286 1.56 2.76 -8.76
CA ALA A 286 0.48 2.52 -7.79
C ALA A 286 -0.10 3.83 -7.25
N ARG A 287 0.77 4.76 -6.83
CA ARG A 287 0.36 6.09 -6.33
C ARG A 287 -0.29 6.94 -7.41
N PHE A 288 0.21 6.88 -8.63
CA PHE A 288 -0.38 7.53 -9.80
C PHE A 288 -1.79 7.01 -10.07
N LEU A 289 -1.97 5.68 -10.12
CA LEU A 289 -3.28 5.04 -10.29
C LEU A 289 -4.25 5.47 -9.20
N MET A 290 -3.85 5.36 -7.93
CA MET A 290 -4.71 5.75 -6.80
C MET A 290 -5.12 7.22 -6.90
N ARG A 291 -4.23 8.12 -7.30
CA ARG A 291 -4.56 9.55 -7.46
C ARG A 291 -5.59 9.77 -8.56
N GLU A 292 -5.36 9.22 -9.75
CA GLU A 292 -6.24 9.40 -10.92
C GLU A 292 -7.62 8.76 -10.69
N LEU A 293 -7.67 7.69 -9.90
CA LEU A 293 -8.89 7.03 -9.46
C LEU A 293 -9.45 7.62 -8.16
N GLU A 294 -8.82 8.64 -7.57
CA GLU A 294 -9.18 9.23 -6.28
C GLU A 294 -9.37 8.23 -5.13
N LEU A 295 -8.56 7.18 -5.12
CA LEU A 295 -8.51 6.16 -4.09
C LEU A 295 -7.49 6.54 -2.99
N PRO A 296 -7.83 6.36 -1.71
CA PRO A 296 -6.87 6.51 -0.62
C PRO A 296 -5.89 5.34 -0.57
N ILE A 297 -4.76 5.54 0.13
CA ILE A 297 -3.69 4.54 0.30
C ILE A 297 -4.16 3.19 0.87
N THR A 298 -5.27 3.17 1.62
CA THR A 298 -5.89 1.93 2.13
C THR A 298 -6.40 1.00 1.02
N SER A 299 -6.62 1.54 -0.19
CA SER A 299 -7.07 0.78 -1.36
C SER A 299 -5.95 -0.04 -2.01
N LEU A 300 -4.69 0.18 -1.61
CA LEU A 300 -3.53 -0.57 -2.06
C LEU A 300 -3.42 -1.91 -1.33
N ILE A 301 -3.66 -3.00 -2.06
CA ILE A 301 -3.62 -4.36 -1.52
C ILE A 301 -2.20 -4.90 -1.59
N TYR A 302 -1.54 -4.73 -2.74
CA TYR A 302 -0.20 -5.22 -2.98
C TYR A 302 0.56 -4.33 -3.96
N VAL A 303 1.85 -4.11 -3.67
CA VAL A 303 2.82 -3.47 -4.55
C VAL A 303 4.15 -4.20 -4.41
N GLY A 304 4.68 -4.74 -5.49
CA GLY A 304 5.94 -5.47 -5.44
C GLY A 304 6.22 -6.32 -6.68
N GLY A 305 7.50 -6.54 -6.99
CA GLY A 305 7.91 -7.39 -8.11
C GLY A 305 7.34 -6.96 -9.47
N GLY A 306 7.17 -5.65 -9.70
CA GLY A 306 6.56 -5.12 -10.92
C GLY A 306 5.04 -5.21 -10.96
N ASN A 307 4.38 -5.68 -9.91
CA ASN A 307 2.93 -5.86 -9.87
C ASN A 307 2.27 -4.93 -8.83
N VAL A 308 1.10 -4.43 -9.18
CA VAL A 308 0.22 -3.62 -8.32
C VAL A 308 -1.14 -4.28 -8.29
N LEU A 309 -1.76 -4.36 -7.11
CA LEU A 309 -3.15 -4.76 -6.93
C LEU A 309 -3.85 -3.73 -6.05
N LEU A 310 -4.91 -3.13 -6.59
CA LEU A 310 -5.79 -2.19 -5.91
C LEU A 310 -7.20 -2.77 -5.81
N LEU A 311 -7.93 -2.36 -4.77
CA LEU A 311 -9.38 -2.51 -4.71
C LEU A 311 -10.01 -1.13 -4.91
N GLY A 312 -10.85 -1.00 -5.92
CA GLY A 312 -11.48 0.26 -6.29
C GLY A 312 -12.99 0.16 -6.39
N ARG A 313 -13.59 1.32 -6.67
CA ARG A 313 -15.02 1.45 -6.96
C ARG A 313 -15.34 0.81 -8.32
N PRO A 314 -16.54 0.25 -8.50
CA PRO A 314 -17.01 -0.14 -9.83
C PRO A 314 -17.11 1.08 -10.78
N GLY A 315 -16.94 0.87 -12.08
CA GLY A 315 -17.24 1.89 -13.10
C GLY A 315 -16.07 2.80 -13.52
N GLU A 316 -14.84 2.51 -13.08
CA GLU A 316 -13.66 3.36 -13.33
C GLU A 316 -13.02 3.21 -14.72
N GLN A 317 -13.69 2.55 -15.68
CA GLN A 317 -13.13 2.20 -16.99
C GLN A 317 -12.62 3.42 -17.76
N ALA A 318 -13.38 4.53 -17.80
CA ALA A 318 -13.00 5.72 -18.54
C ALA A 318 -11.75 6.41 -17.96
N ARG A 319 -11.62 6.47 -16.64
CA ARG A 319 -10.43 7.03 -15.97
C ARG A 319 -9.22 6.14 -16.23
N LEU A 320 -9.37 4.82 -16.14
CA LEU A 320 -8.30 3.87 -16.44
C LEU A 320 -7.79 3.95 -17.88
N ASP A 321 -8.66 4.20 -18.86
CA ASP A 321 -8.23 4.37 -20.25
C ASP A 321 -7.38 5.63 -20.45
N GLN A 322 -7.64 6.69 -19.70
CA GLN A 322 -6.79 7.89 -19.68
C GLN A 322 -5.45 7.61 -19.01
N VAL A 323 -5.46 6.90 -17.88
CA VAL A 323 -4.25 6.48 -17.15
C VAL A 323 -3.35 5.61 -18.03
N ARG A 324 -3.92 4.61 -18.70
CA ARG A 324 -3.19 3.73 -19.66
C ARG A 324 -2.46 4.55 -20.70
N ARG A 325 -3.16 5.48 -21.36
CA ARG A 325 -2.56 6.35 -22.38
C ARG A 325 -1.43 7.20 -21.82
N LYS A 326 -1.63 7.86 -20.67
CA LYS A 326 -0.59 8.70 -20.05
C LYS A 326 0.65 7.87 -19.68
N LEU A 327 0.48 6.72 -19.04
CA LEU A 327 1.59 5.82 -18.69
C LEU A 327 2.33 5.28 -19.92
N SER A 328 1.60 4.84 -20.94
CA SER A 328 2.19 4.34 -22.17
C SER A 328 2.95 5.42 -22.92
N THR A 329 2.44 6.63 -23.00
CA THR A 329 3.15 7.77 -23.59
C THR A 329 4.44 8.08 -22.84
N VAL A 330 4.40 8.14 -21.50
CA VAL A 330 5.60 8.43 -20.68
C VAL A 330 6.65 7.33 -20.83
N LEU A 331 6.26 6.07 -20.63
CA LEU A 331 7.21 4.96 -20.68
C LEU A 331 7.76 4.74 -22.08
N LEU A 332 6.95 4.93 -23.11
CA LEU A 332 7.42 4.76 -24.46
C LEU A 332 8.50 5.78 -24.82
N ARG A 333 8.35 7.03 -24.38
CA ARG A 333 9.35 8.07 -24.66
C ARG A 333 10.69 7.78 -23.99
N HIS A 334 10.67 7.37 -22.72
CA HIS A 334 11.89 7.18 -21.94
C HIS A 334 12.52 5.78 -22.09
N HIS A 335 11.76 4.79 -22.55
CA HIS A 335 12.24 3.40 -22.63
C HIS A 335 12.06 2.76 -24.02
N ARG A 336 11.51 3.47 -25.02
CA ARG A 336 11.29 3.04 -26.43
C ARG A 336 10.61 1.67 -26.66
N GLY A 337 10.17 1.00 -25.62
CA GLY A 337 9.63 -0.36 -25.68
C GLY A 337 10.34 -1.39 -24.79
N ASP A 338 11.37 -1.02 -24.03
CA ASP A 338 12.00 -1.93 -23.05
C ASP A 338 11.05 -2.20 -21.87
N LEU A 339 10.31 -1.18 -21.44
CA LEU A 339 9.32 -1.28 -20.36
C LEU A 339 7.91 -0.94 -20.85
N TYR A 340 6.91 -1.61 -20.30
CA TYR A 340 5.49 -1.34 -20.53
C TYR A 340 4.69 -1.68 -19.27
N VAL A 341 3.67 -0.88 -18.94
CA VAL A 341 2.77 -1.17 -17.83
C VAL A 341 1.45 -1.66 -18.39
N ALA A 342 1.17 -2.95 -18.22
CA ALA A 342 -0.13 -3.51 -18.53
C ALA A 342 -1.12 -3.19 -17.40
N ILE A 343 -2.30 -2.67 -17.71
CA ILE A 343 -3.34 -2.37 -16.70
C ILE A 343 -4.61 -3.16 -17.01
N GLY A 344 -5.08 -3.90 -16.02
CA GLY A 344 -6.29 -4.70 -16.09
C GLY A 344 -7.27 -4.37 -14.97
N GLN A 345 -8.53 -4.74 -15.15
CA GLN A 345 -9.53 -4.64 -14.09
C GLN A 345 -10.58 -5.75 -14.17
N ALA A 346 -11.08 -6.24 -13.04
CA ALA A 346 -12.16 -7.21 -12.96
C ALA A 346 -13.17 -6.84 -11.88
N SER A 347 -14.46 -7.00 -12.17
CA SER A 347 -15.52 -6.70 -11.21
C SER A 347 -15.54 -7.74 -10.10
N VAL A 348 -15.87 -7.32 -8.89
CA VAL A 348 -16.03 -8.18 -7.71
C VAL A 348 -17.47 -8.03 -7.24
N ARG A 349 -18.19 -9.14 -7.11
CA ARG A 349 -19.53 -9.25 -6.54
C ARG A 349 -19.45 -9.61 -5.06
N ARG A 350 -20.57 -9.49 -4.34
CA ARG A 350 -20.65 -9.88 -2.92
C ARG A 350 -20.19 -11.33 -2.71
N ASP A 351 -20.73 -12.23 -3.53
CA ASP A 351 -20.47 -13.67 -3.44
C ASP A 351 -19.02 -14.05 -3.78
N ASP A 352 -18.30 -13.20 -4.53
CA ASP A 352 -16.90 -13.43 -4.87
C ASP A 352 -15.96 -13.26 -3.65
N LEU A 353 -16.43 -12.58 -2.60
CA LEU A 353 -15.68 -12.39 -1.34
C LEU A 353 -15.94 -13.49 -0.31
N ALA A 354 -16.79 -14.48 -0.65
CA ALA A 354 -16.96 -15.68 0.15
C ALA A 354 -15.76 -16.64 -0.02
N ALA A 355 -15.56 -17.50 0.98
CA ALA A 355 -14.44 -18.44 1.05
C ALA A 355 -14.16 -19.15 -0.28
N GLY A 356 -12.95 -18.94 -0.82
CA GLY A 356 -12.44 -19.62 -2.01
C GLY A 356 -12.93 -19.09 -3.36
N ARG A 357 -13.86 -18.11 -3.39
CA ARG A 357 -14.44 -17.57 -4.64
C ARG A 357 -13.66 -16.38 -5.21
N PHE A 358 -12.83 -15.71 -4.41
CA PHE A 358 -12.07 -14.53 -4.85
C PHE A 358 -11.04 -14.82 -5.95
N ASN A 359 -10.70 -16.10 -6.14
CA ASN A 359 -9.85 -16.58 -7.22
C ASN A 359 -10.41 -16.26 -8.61
N GLU A 360 -11.74 -16.19 -8.76
CA GLU A 360 -12.37 -15.93 -10.07
C GLU A 360 -12.12 -14.50 -10.58
N PRO A 361 -12.39 -13.42 -9.81
CA PRO A 361 -11.99 -12.06 -10.17
C PRO A 361 -10.48 -11.93 -10.45
N LEU A 362 -9.62 -12.54 -9.62
CA LEU A 362 -8.17 -12.51 -9.82
C LEU A 362 -7.74 -13.19 -11.13
N ALA A 363 -8.31 -14.36 -11.44
CA ALA A 363 -8.06 -15.04 -12.70
C ALA A 363 -8.55 -14.22 -13.92
N GLN A 364 -9.68 -13.52 -13.79
CA GLN A 364 -10.15 -12.60 -14.83
C GLN A 364 -9.20 -11.41 -15.01
N LEU A 365 -8.71 -10.83 -13.91
CA LEU A 365 -7.72 -9.75 -13.94
C LEU A 365 -6.45 -10.21 -14.65
N HIS A 366 -5.89 -11.36 -14.28
CA HIS A 366 -4.68 -11.91 -14.90
C HIS A 366 -4.85 -12.15 -16.41
N ARG A 367 -6.02 -12.65 -16.86
CA ARG A 367 -6.30 -12.79 -18.30
C ARG A 367 -6.27 -11.45 -19.04
N LYS A 368 -6.84 -10.39 -18.44
CA LYS A 368 -6.83 -9.05 -19.04
C LYS A 368 -5.42 -8.44 -19.07
N LEU A 369 -4.63 -8.64 -18.01
CA LEU A 369 -3.21 -8.23 -17.98
C LEU A 369 -2.40 -8.96 -19.07
N ALA A 370 -2.58 -10.28 -19.20
CA ALA A 370 -1.91 -11.07 -20.23
C ALA A 370 -2.29 -10.61 -21.65
N GLN A 371 -3.57 -10.30 -21.89
CA GLN A 371 -4.03 -9.76 -23.17
C GLN A 371 -3.38 -8.40 -23.47
N ALA A 372 -3.36 -7.47 -22.50
CA ALA A 372 -2.71 -6.17 -22.67
C ALA A 372 -1.21 -6.29 -22.98
N LYS A 373 -0.52 -7.23 -22.34
CA LYS A 373 0.91 -7.52 -22.63
C LYS A 373 1.16 -8.03 -24.05
N GLN A 374 0.19 -8.68 -24.69
CA GLN A 374 0.30 -9.12 -26.08
C GLN A 374 0.06 -7.97 -27.08
N GLN A 375 -0.50 -6.85 -26.62
CA GLN A 375 -0.89 -5.70 -27.43
C GLN A 375 -0.27 -4.41 -26.85
N ARG A 376 1.04 -4.45 -26.57
CA ARG A 376 1.76 -3.33 -25.94
C ARG A 376 1.54 -2.03 -26.71
N PHE A 377 1.19 -0.97 -25.98
CA PHE A 377 0.96 0.38 -26.50
C PHE A 377 -0.24 0.54 -27.45
N ALA A 378 -1.13 -0.45 -27.56
CA ALA A 378 -2.33 -0.35 -28.40
C ALA A 378 -3.27 0.80 -28.00
N GLU A 379 -3.25 1.22 -26.74
CA GLU A 379 -4.02 2.35 -26.22
C GLU A 379 -3.66 3.70 -26.86
N LEU A 380 -2.48 3.80 -27.48
CA LEU A 380 -2.02 5.01 -28.17
C LEU A 380 -2.72 5.24 -29.53
N GLY A 381 -3.42 4.23 -30.07
CA GLY A 381 -4.14 4.36 -31.34
C GLY A 381 -3.23 4.81 -32.48
N ASP A 382 -3.60 5.88 -33.19
CA ASP A 382 -2.83 6.39 -34.33
C ASP A 382 -1.42 6.86 -33.96
N ALA A 383 -1.20 7.31 -32.72
CA ALA A 383 0.14 7.69 -32.23
C ALA A 383 1.10 6.49 -32.17
N MET A 384 0.58 5.25 -32.21
CA MET A 384 1.40 4.05 -32.34
C MET A 384 2.22 4.05 -33.65
N ALA A 385 1.78 4.77 -34.70
CA ALA A 385 2.54 4.88 -35.94
C ALA A 385 3.93 5.50 -35.72
N GLU A 386 4.10 6.36 -34.71
CA GLU A 386 5.39 6.94 -34.34
C GLU A 386 6.42 5.89 -33.90
N LEU A 387 5.98 4.74 -33.35
CA LEU A 387 6.85 3.62 -32.98
C LEU A 387 7.61 3.03 -34.18
N PHE A 388 6.99 3.08 -35.34
CA PHE A 388 7.50 2.48 -36.56
C PHE A 388 8.24 3.50 -37.43
N ALA A 389 8.31 4.76 -37.00
CA ALA A 389 9.13 5.77 -37.63
C ALA A 389 10.61 5.54 -37.25
N PRO A 390 11.56 5.82 -38.17
CA PRO A 390 12.97 5.83 -37.81
C PRO A 390 13.23 6.85 -36.70
N VAL A 391 13.72 6.39 -35.56
CA VAL A 391 14.10 7.22 -34.41
C VAL A 391 15.61 7.21 -34.24
N GLY A 392 16.18 8.37 -33.89
CA GLY A 392 17.61 8.55 -33.65
C GLY A 392 18.33 9.33 -34.76
N TYR A 393 19.64 9.22 -34.78
CA TYR A 393 20.60 9.93 -35.63
C TYR A 393 21.12 9.05 -36.79
N MET A 394 20.29 8.12 -37.26
CA MET A 394 20.58 7.28 -38.43
C MET A 394 21.84 6.39 -38.30
N GLY A 395 22.12 5.85 -37.11
CA GLY A 395 23.25 4.93 -36.91
C GLY A 395 24.58 5.63 -36.59
N ASN A 396 24.56 6.80 -35.96
CA ASN A 396 25.77 7.48 -35.54
C ASN A 396 26.41 6.79 -34.34
N GLU A 397 27.57 6.15 -34.55
CA GLU A 397 28.33 5.48 -33.48
C GLU A 397 28.64 6.41 -32.30
N GLU A 398 28.93 7.70 -32.55
CA GLU A 398 29.22 8.72 -31.51
C GLU A 398 28.06 8.97 -30.55
N GLN A 399 26.84 8.65 -30.97
CA GLN A 399 25.63 8.87 -30.19
C GLN A 399 25.02 7.57 -29.68
N LEU A 400 25.64 6.42 -29.99
CA LEU A 400 25.17 5.11 -29.54
C LEU A 400 25.69 4.80 -28.13
N CYS A 401 24.76 4.54 -27.21
CA CYS A 401 25.09 4.02 -25.89
C CYS A 401 25.51 2.55 -25.99
N GLN A 402 26.72 2.23 -25.54
CA GLN A 402 27.25 0.87 -25.53
C GLN A 402 26.66 -0.01 -24.41
N VAL A 403 25.79 0.54 -23.55
CA VAL A 403 25.10 -0.20 -22.48
C VAL A 403 23.70 -0.60 -22.90
N CYS A 404 22.83 0.37 -23.19
CA CYS A 404 21.44 0.09 -23.56
C CYS A 404 21.18 0.00 -25.07
N GLY A 405 22.18 0.28 -25.92
CA GLY A 405 22.01 0.29 -27.37
C GLY A 405 21.18 1.45 -27.91
N MET A 406 20.84 2.43 -27.07
CA MET A 406 20.02 3.58 -27.44
C MET A 406 20.89 4.72 -27.98
N GLU A 407 20.41 5.37 -29.03
CA GLU A 407 21.02 6.60 -29.55
C GLU A 407 20.55 7.83 -28.77
N ASP A 408 21.50 8.62 -28.26
CA ASP A 408 21.27 9.84 -27.47
C ASP A 408 22.44 10.83 -27.69
N ALA A 409 22.14 12.10 -27.99
CA ALA A 409 23.18 13.13 -28.20
C ALA A 409 24.01 13.45 -26.95
N GLY A 410 23.50 13.14 -25.76
CA GLY A 410 24.20 13.27 -24.49
C GLY A 410 25.07 12.05 -24.13
N CYS A 411 25.32 11.13 -25.08
CA CYS A 411 26.28 10.07 -24.90
C CYS A 411 27.69 10.62 -24.69
N ILE A 412 28.34 10.19 -23.62
CA ILE A 412 29.73 10.54 -23.31
C ILE A 412 30.52 9.27 -23.02
N GLU A 413 31.81 9.30 -23.34
CA GLU A 413 32.74 8.25 -22.99
C GLU A 413 33.17 8.39 -21.53
N ASP A 414 33.01 7.31 -20.77
CA ASP A 414 33.44 7.21 -19.38
C ASP A 414 34.98 7.18 -19.31
N PRO A 415 35.64 8.15 -18.65
CA PRO A 415 37.11 8.26 -18.68
C PRO A 415 37.85 7.05 -18.09
N ASP A 416 37.23 6.33 -17.16
CA ASP A 416 37.85 5.20 -16.46
C ASP A 416 37.69 3.89 -17.24
N THR A 417 36.61 3.75 -17.99
CA THR A 417 36.25 2.48 -18.66
C THR A 417 36.33 2.53 -20.18
N GLY A 418 36.33 3.71 -20.80
CA GLY A 418 36.23 3.90 -22.25
C GLY A 418 34.86 3.52 -22.83
N VAL A 419 33.86 3.26 -21.96
CA VAL A 419 32.52 2.86 -22.39
C VAL A 419 31.66 4.10 -22.59
N ARG A 420 31.06 4.24 -23.77
CA ARG A 420 30.12 5.31 -24.10
C ARG A 420 28.74 5.04 -23.50
N LYS A 421 28.26 5.94 -22.65
CA LYS A 421 27.01 5.80 -21.90
C LYS A 421 26.09 6.99 -22.16
N CYS A 422 24.79 6.74 -22.36
CA CYS A 422 23.77 7.79 -22.39
C CYS A 422 23.49 8.39 -21.00
N PRO A 423 22.84 9.56 -20.89
CA PRO A 423 22.51 10.19 -19.61
C PRO A 423 21.73 9.27 -18.67
N GLN A 424 20.79 8.49 -19.20
CA GLN A 424 19.97 7.56 -18.42
C GLN A 424 20.79 6.43 -17.78
N CYS A 425 21.70 5.80 -18.53
CA CYS A 425 22.55 4.73 -18.00
C CYS A 425 23.50 5.24 -16.91
N ARG A 426 24.05 6.47 -17.08
CA ARG A 426 24.86 7.11 -16.04
C ARG A 426 24.03 7.42 -14.79
N ALA A 427 22.81 7.88 -14.95
CA ALA A 427 21.91 8.15 -13.83
C ALA A 427 21.51 6.88 -13.04
N PHE A 428 21.47 5.71 -13.68
CA PHE A 428 21.29 4.43 -12.97
C PHE A 428 22.53 4.01 -12.19
N GLU A 429 23.73 4.23 -12.74
CA GLU A 429 24.98 3.97 -12.00
C GLU A 429 25.09 4.87 -10.77
N GLU A 430 24.83 6.17 -10.93
CA GLU A 430 24.80 7.14 -9.83
C GLU A 430 23.81 6.71 -8.73
N LEU A 431 22.58 6.35 -9.11
CA LEU A 431 21.57 5.85 -8.18
C LEU A 431 22.04 4.59 -7.45
N GLY A 432 22.67 3.66 -8.17
CA GLY A 432 23.25 2.45 -7.59
C GLY A 432 24.33 2.73 -6.55
N ASP A 433 25.13 3.77 -6.75
CA ASP A 433 26.15 4.18 -5.80
C ASP A 433 25.57 4.91 -4.58
N GLN A 434 24.57 5.77 -4.76
CA GLN A 434 23.83 6.41 -3.66
C GLN A 434 23.17 5.37 -2.75
N LEU A 435 22.58 4.32 -3.33
CA LEU A 435 21.92 3.23 -2.59
C LEU A 435 22.87 2.42 -1.69
N ARG A 436 24.20 2.54 -1.81
CA ARG A 436 25.14 1.85 -0.90
C ARG A 436 25.05 2.37 0.53
N LYS A 437 24.73 3.65 0.69
CA LYS A 437 24.73 4.34 1.98
C LYS A 437 23.34 4.85 2.37
N ALA A 438 22.36 4.70 1.48
CA ALA A 438 21.01 5.13 1.72
C ALA A 438 20.43 4.47 2.98
N ARG A 439 19.94 5.30 3.90
CA ARG A 439 19.19 4.90 5.10
C ARG A 439 17.75 5.38 5.02
N PHE A 440 17.45 6.31 4.12
CA PHE A 440 16.14 6.90 3.94
C PHE A 440 15.75 6.90 2.46
N LEU A 441 14.46 6.71 2.21
CA LEU A 441 13.80 6.83 0.92
C LEU A 441 12.69 7.88 1.05
N MET A 442 12.70 8.90 0.19
CA MET A 442 11.68 9.92 0.13
C MET A 442 10.92 9.85 -1.18
N LEU A 443 9.58 9.83 -1.10
CA LEU A 443 8.69 10.07 -2.22
C LEU A 443 7.96 11.39 -1.98
N THR A 444 8.13 12.34 -2.88
CA THR A 444 7.46 13.64 -2.80
C THR A 444 6.53 13.81 -3.98
N ARG A 445 5.30 14.24 -3.71
CA ARG A 445 4.37 14.63 -4.76
C ARG A 445 4.79 15.98 -5.30
N THR A 446 4.91 16.08 -6.61
CA THR A 446 5.22 17.34 -7.29
C THR A 446 4.05 17.75 -8.18
N VAL A 447 3.95 19.05 -8.46
CA VAL A 447 3.13 19.54 -9.56
C VAL A 447 4.11 19.80 -10.72
N PRO A 448 3.86 19.29 -11.93
CA PRO A 448 4.74 19.59 -13.06
C PRO A 448 4.80 21.10 -13.27
N ASP A 449 6.00 21.70 -13.21
CA ASP A 449 6.21 23.14 -13.46
C ASP A 449 5.87 23.55 -14.91
N SER A 450 5.71 22.57 -15.81
CA SER A 450 5.26 22.75 -17.19
C SER A 450 4.72 21.42 -17.71
N GLU A 451 3.91 21.44 -18.78
CA GLU A 451 3.72 20.26 -19.62
C GLU A 451 5.12 19.76 -19.99
N VAL A 452 5.49 18.57 -19.52
CA VAL A 452 6.77 17.92 -19.84
C VAL A 452 7.00 18.08 -21.33
N GLN A 453 8.02 18.85 -21.72
CA GLN A 453 8.30 19.11 -23.13
C GLN A 453 8.51 17.77 -23.83
N THR A 454 7.53 17.39 -24.63
CA THR A 454 7.39 16.03 -25.16
C THR A 454 8.32 15.70 -26.32
N ASP A 455 9.13 16.68 -26.73
CA ASP A 455 9.84 16.68 -28.00
C ASP A 455 11.32 16.29 -27.85
N GLN A 456 11.82 16.10 -26.62
CA GLN A 456 13.20 15.63 -26.38
C GLN A 456 13.22 14.18 -25.88
N LEU A 457 13.80 13.28 -26.68
CA LEU A 457 14.07 11.87 -26.36
C LEU A 457 15.13 11.66 -25.27
N SER A 458 15.82 12.74 -24.85
CA SER A 458 16.89 12.72 -23.86
C SER A 458 16.35 12.97 -22.46
N GLY A 459 16.71 12.11 -21.51
CA GLY A 459 16.32 12.27 -20.11
C GLY A 459 16.88 11.16 -19.22
N THR A 460 16.50 11.22 -17.95
CA THR A 460 16.89 10.28 -16.91
C THR A 460 15.65 9.59 -16.33
N TRP A 461 15.87 8.66 -15.41
CA TRP A 461 14.77 8.03 -14.67
C TRP A 461 13.96 9.03 -13.82
N ARG A 462 14.55 10.17 -13.44
CA ARG A 462 13.87 11.21 -12.64
C ARG A 462 12.75 11.86 -13.45
N ASP A 463 12.97 12.08 -14.74
CA ASP A 463 11.99 12.68 -15.65
C ASP A 463 10.75 11.79 -15.80
N VAL A 464 10.93 10.46 -15.77
CA VAL A 464 9.81 9.51 -15.75
C VAL A 464 8.94 9.71 -14.51
N PHE A 465 9.54 9.83 -13.33
CA PHE A 465 8.77 10.05 -12.09
C PHE A 465 8.13 11.43 -12.09
N GLN A 466 8.82 12.46 -12.55
CA GLN A 466 8.29 13.81 -12.63
C GLN A 466 7.09 13.89 -13.60
N ALA A 467 7.13 13.18 -14.72
CA ALA A 467 5.99 13.05 -15.64
C ALA A 467 4.78 12.32 -15.01
N LEU A 468 5.03 11.51 -13.98
CA LEU A 468 4.01 10.87 -13.14
C LEU A 468 3.71 11.68 -11.86
N GLU A 469 4.26 12.88 -11.74
CA GLU A 469 4.01 13.86 -10.66
C GLU A 469 4.60 13.42 -9.31
N TYR A 470 5.73 12.72 -9.37
CA TYR A 470 6.49 12.30 -8.20
C TYR A 470 7.99 12.59 -8.37
N THR A 471 8.65 12.84 -7.25
CA THR A 471 10.11 12.74 -7.15
C THR A 471 10.47 11.65 -6.15
N VAL A 472 11.58 10.96 -6.42
CA VAL A 472 12.10 9.91 -5.56
C VAL A 472 13.56 10.21 -5.26
N GLU A 473 13.88 10.24 -3.97
CA GLU A 473 15.21 10.57 -3.47
C GLU A 473 15.63 9.55 -2.41
N VAL A 474 16.93 9.32 -2.31
CA VAL A 474 17.54 8.47 -1.28
C VAL A 474 18.61 9.27 -0.55
N ALA A 475 18.71 9.09 0.76
CA ALA A 475 19.63 9.85 1.60
C ALA A 475 20.31 8.97 2.65
N GLU A 476 21.53 9.33 3.02
CA GLU A 476 22.27 8.68 4.12
C GLU A 476 21.83 9.27 5.48
N ASP A 477 21.64 10.59 5.52
CA ASP A 477 21.16 11.34 6.69
C ASP A 477 19.80 12.00 6.40
N VAL A 478 18.88 11.94 7.35
CA VAL A 478 17.55 12.57 7.23
C VAL A 478 17.65 14.09 7.03
N HIS A 479 18.72 14.74 7.49
CA HIS A 479 18.95 16.18 7.32
C HIS A 479 19.24 16.58 5.87
N GLU A 480 19.63 15.64 5.01
CA GLU A 480 19.75 15.86 3.56
C GLU A 480 18.37 16.04 2.91
N LEU A 481 17.32 15.50 3.53
CA LEU A 481 15.93 15.59 3.07
C LEU A 481 15.29 16.88 3.60
N ALA A 482 15.61 18.00 2.94
CA ALA A 482 15.18 19.34 3.36
C ALA A 482 13.69 19.40 3.70
N PRO A 483 13.28 19.90 4.89
CA PRO A 483 11.88 19.99 5.27
C PRO A 483 11.10 20.94 4.37
N ASP A 484 10.01 20.44 3.78
CA ASP A 484 9.06 21.24 3.00
C ASP A 484 7.65 20.99 3.55
N PRO A 485 7.08 21.95 4.30
CA PRO A 485 5.75 21.80 4.88
C PRO A 485 4.63 21.96 3.84
N THR A 486 4.95 22.35 2.60
CA THR A 486 3.96 22.58 1.53
C THR A 486 3.77 21.36 0.63
N MET A 487 4.77 20.48 0.57
CA MET A 487 4.76 19.30 -0.30
C MET A 487 4.35 18.04 0.45
N GLN A 488 3.36 17.33 -0.09
CA GLN A 488 2.98 16.01 0.43
C GLN A 488 4.09 15.01 0.14
N ARG A 489 4.66 14.42 1.19
CA ARG A 489 5.77 13.48 1.06
C ARG A 489 5.69 12.32 2.03
N THR A 490 6.36 11.23 1.66
CA THR A 490 6.51 10.02 2.49
C THR A 490 7.99 9.73 2.63
N ILE A 491 8.48 9.64 3.87
CA ILE A 491 9.85 9.24 4.18
C ILE A 491 9.83 7.86 4.84
N LEU A 492 10.53 6.91 4.23
CA LEU A 492 10.63 5.54 4.71
C LEU A 492 12.06 5.25 5.16
N ALA A 493 12.22 4.74 6.38
CA ALA A 493 13.49 4.22 6.84
C ALA A 493 13.80 2.90 6.14
N LEU A 494 15.03 2.76 5.64
CA LEU A 494 15.57 1.54 5.01
C LEU A 494 16.31 0.64 6.02
N ALA A 495 16.55 1.13 7.24
CA ALA A 495 17.18 0.41 8.33
C ALA A 495 16.37 0.55 9.63
N ASP A 496 16.48 -0.44 10.53
CA ASP A 496 15.73 -0.47 11.81
C ASP A 496 16.01 0.76 12.68
N ASP A 497 17.28 1.13 12.80
CA ASP A 497 17.75 2.21 13.65
C ASP A 497 17.46 3.61 13.08
N ALA A 498 17.42 3.73 11.76
CA ALA A 498 17.09 4.97 11.05
C ALA A 498 15.64 5.44 11.30
N PHE A 499 14.71 4.52 11.66
CA PHE A 499 13.33 4.92 11.95
C PHE A 499 13.23 5.89 13.13
N ALA A 500 14.13 5.80 14.11
CA ALA A 500 14.12 6.67 15.29
C ALA A 500 14.34 8.15 14.94
N ASP A 501 14.95 8.42 13.78
CA ASP A 501 15.25 9.78 13.31
C ASP A 501 14.08 10.41 12.54
N LEU A 502 13.01 9.64 12.26
CA LEU A 502 11.86 10.11 11.50
C LEU A 502 10.79 10.73 12.40
N THR A 503 10.29 11.89 11.99
CA THR A 503 9.20 12.60 12.69
C THR A 503 8.06 12.90 11.71
N PRO A 504 6.80 12.53 12.03
CA PRO A 504 5.66 12.90 11.19
C PRO A 504 5.41 14.42 11.25
N THR A 505 4.90 14.99 10.16
CA THR A 505 4.43 16.39 10.11
C THR A 505 3.11 16.47 9.37
N ALA A 506 2.44 17.62 9.40
CA ALA A 506 1.17 17.83 8.70
C ALA A 506 1.18 17.45 7.19
N ALA A 507 2.35 17.50 6.54
CA ALA A 507 2.55 17.17 5.13
C ALA A 507 3.48 15.95 4.90
N GLN A 508 3.99 15.32 5.97
CA GLN A 508 4.95 14.22 5.90
C GLN A 508 4.43 12.95 6.58
N ALA A 509 4.30 11.88 5.79
CA ALA A 509 4.17 10.53 6.31
C ALA A 509 5.53 9.93 6.60
N VAL A 510 5.64 9.17 7.70
CA VAL A 510 6.87 8.45 8.05
C VAL A 510 6.58 6.98 8.28
N GLY A 511 7.49 6.13 7.80
CA GLY A 511 7.29 4.69 7.82
C GLY A 511 8.60 3.94 7.68
N ARG A 512 8.47 2.65 7.39
CA ARG A 512 9.59 1.78 7.06
C ARG A 512 9.35 1.19 5.69
N HIS A 513 10.42 1.08 4.91
CA HIS A 513 10.44 0.26 3.72
C HIS A 513 10.99 -1.11 4.12
N LEU A 514 10.24 -2.18 3.85
CA LEU A 514 10.56 -3.53 4.30
C LEU A 514 11.14 -4.39 3.18
#